data_AF-A0A819IWB7-F1
#
_entry.id   AF-A0A819IWB7-F1
#
_cell.length_a   1.000
_cell.length_b   1.000
_cell.length_c   1.000
_cell.angle_alpha   90.00
_cell.angle_beta   90.00
_cell.angle_gamma   90.00
#
_symmetry.space_group_name_H-M   'P 1'
#
loop_
_entity.id
_entity.type
_entity.pdbx_description
1 polymer ?
#
loop_
_entity_poly.entity_id
_entity_poly.type
_entity_poly.pdbx_seq_one_letter_code
_entity_poly.pdbx_strand_id
1 'polypeptide(L)'
;MSNSIKGGEWLIKESIATETFTPEDFNEEQKMVMDMCHQFLESEVYPVLENIDKQEEGLMQRLIDKAGEQGLLSTSLPESYGGLGKDFITATIVNEGLGAGHSFSVAIAAHTGIGTLPILYFGTEEQKQKYIPKLATGEFKGSYGLTEPNSGSDALSAKTTATLRADGKYS
;
A
#
# COMPACT_ATOMS: atom_id res chain seq x y z
N MET A 1 -29.65 1.93 14.93
CA MET A 1 -29.34 1.41 13.58
C MET A 1 -28.46 2.46 12.92
N SER A 2 -27.24 2.12 12.48
CA SER A 2 -26.38 3.13 11.85
C SER A 2 -26.97 3.53 10.49
N ASN A 3 -27.00 4.82 10.22
CA ASN A 3 -27.59 5.41 9.03
C ASN A 3 -26.59 5.38 7.85
N SER A 4 -25.90 4.24 7.66
CA SER A 4 -24.83 4.13 6.65
C SER A 4 -25.41 3.94 5.25
N ILE A 5 -24.95 4.73 4.29
CA ILE A 5 -25.24 4.56 2.86
C ILE A 5 -24.74 3.19 2.39
N LYS A 6 -25.56 2.45 1.65
CA LYS A 6 -25.17 1.16 1.09
C LYS A 6 -24.38 1.34 -0.22
N GLY A 7 -23.46 0.42 -0.50
CA GLY A 7 -22.72 0.41 -1.76
C GLY A 7 -23.66 0.39 -2.97
N GLY A 8 -23.55 1.40 -3.85
CA GLY A 8 -24.38 1.54 -5.05
C GLY A 8 -25.78 2.13 -4.83
N GLU A 9 -26.18 2.46 -3.59
CA GLU A 9 -27.52 2.98 -3.28
C GLU A 9 -27.82 4.33 -3.94
N TRP A 10 -26.77 5.12 -4.21
CA TRP A 10 -26.85 6.40 -4.93
C TRP A 10 -27.43 6.29 -6.36
N LEU A 11 -27.54 5.08 -6.93
CA LEU A 11 -28.20 4.84 -8.22
C LEU A 11 -29.73 4.96 -8.14
N ILE A 12 -30.31 4.70 -6.97
CA ILE A 12 -31.77 4.61 -6.78
C ILE A 12 -32.30 5.59 -5.73
N LYS A 13 -31.40 6.28 -5.03
CA LYS A 13 -31.71 7.27 -4.00
C LYS A 13 -30.79 8.47 -4.19
N GLU A 14 -31.37 9.66 -4.16
CA GLU A 14 -30.60 10.91 -4.21
C GLU A 14 -29.66 11.01 -3.01
N SER A 15 -28.39 11.32 -3.25
CA SER A 15 -27.41 11.62 -2.22
C SER A 15 -27.47 13.10 -1.83
N ILE A 16 -27.28 13.39 -0.55
CA ILE A 16 -27.13 14.77 -0.07
C ILE A 16 -25.67 15.08 0.21
N ALA A 17 -25.26 16.32 -0.06
CA ALA A 17 -23.85 16.73 0.05
C ALA A 17 -23.27 16.50 1.45
N THR A 18 -24.07 16.68 2.50
CA THR A 18 -23.64 16.49 3.91
C THR A 18 -23.34 15.03 4.29
N GLU A 19 -23.72 14.07 3.45
CA GLU A 19 -23.38 12.65 3.65
C GLU A 19 -22.19 12.21 2.77
N THR A 20 -21.60 13.14 2.01
CA THR A 20 -20.42 12.91 1.17
C THR A 20 -19.19 13.46 1.86
N PHE A 21 -18.18 12.63 2.03
CA PHE A 21 -16.89 13.07 2.55
C PHE A 21 -16.09 13.76 1.45
N THR A 22 -15.53 14.92 1.76
CA THR A 22 -14.79 15.80 0.82
C THR A 22 -13.43 16.21 1.40
N PRO A 23 -12.49 16.70 0.58
CA PRO A 23 -11.21 17.21 1.09
C PRO A 23 -11.35 18.37 2.09
N GLU A 24 -12.44 19.16 1.99
CA GLU A 24 -12.76 20.22 2.96
C GLU A 24 -13.03 19.68 4.37
N ASP A 25 -13.38 18.40 4.50
CA ASP A 25 -13.62 17.72 5.78
C ASP A 25 -12.33 17.18 6.43
N PHE A 26 -11.17 17.32 5.78
CA PHE A 26 -9.90 16.87 6.35
C PHE A 26 -9.60 17.60 7.66
N ASN A 27 -9.25 16.83 8.69
CA ASN A 27 -8.78 17.39 9.94
C ASN A 27 -7.31 17.87 9.83
N GLU A 28 -6.83 18.56 10.86
CA GLU A 28 -5.47 19.13 10.85
C GLU A 28 -4.37 18.07 10.78
N GLU A 29 -4.56 16.91 11.42
CA GLU A 29 -3.60 15.80 11.33
C GLU A 29 -3.51 15.26 9.89
N GLN A 30 -4.65 15.07 9.23
CA GLN A 30 -4.73 14.63 7.84
C GLN A 30 -4.05 15.60 6.88
N LYS A 31 -4.20 16.91 7.09
CA LYS A 31 -3.48 17.94 6.32
C LYS A 31 -1.97 17.88 6.57
N MET A 32 -1.54 17.72 7.83
CA MET A 32 -0.12 17.57 8.17
C MET A 32 0.50 16.31 7.53
N VAL A 33 -0.25 15.21 7.46
CA VAL A 33 0.18 13.98 6.78
C VAL A 33 0.37 14.20 5.28
N MET A 34 -0.54 14.95 4.64
CA MET A 34 -0.39 15.35 3.23
C MET A 34 0.91 16.17 3.02
N ASP A 35 1.13 17.18 3.85
CA ASP A 35 2.33 18.03 3.78
C ASP A 35 3.62 17.22 3.98
N MET A 36 3.62 16.27 4.93
CA MET A 36 4.74 15.36 5.16
C MET A 36 5.05 14.52 3.91
N CYS A 37 4.02 14.03 3.21
CA CYS A 37 4.21 13.28 1.96
C CYS A 37 4.83 14.15 0.86
N HIS A 38 4.36 15.39 0.70
CA HIS A 38 4.94 16.32 -0.27
C HIS A 38 6.40 16.65 0.06
N GLN A 39 6.72 16.92 1.33
CA GLN A 39 8.08 17.17 1.77
C GLN A 39 9.00 15.97 1.53
N PHE A 40 8.52 14.74 1.76
CA PHE A 40 9.27 13.53 1.43
C PHE A 40 9.60 13.46 -0.07
N LEU A 41 8.62 13.73 -0.95
CA LEU A 41 8.87 13.74 -2.39
C LEU A 41 9.89 14.81 -2.79
N GLU A 42 9.74 16.04 -2.28
CA GLU A 42 10.64 17.16 -2.59
C GLU A 42 12.09 16.91 -2.15
N SER A 43 12.27 16.30 -0.99
CA SER A 43 13.59 16.10 -0.38
C SER A 43 14.28 14.81 -0.82
N GLU A 44 13.52 13.73 -1.01
CA GLU A 44 14.08 12.38 -1.19
C GLU A 44 13.90 11.83 -2.60
N VAL A 45 12.79 12.14 -3.28
CA VAL A 45 12.43 11.49 -4.55
C VAL A 45 12.77 12.37 -5.75
N TYR A 46 12.32 13.62 -5.78
CA TYR A 46 12.51 14.54 -6.90
C TYR A 46 13.98 14.79 -7.25
N PRO A 47 14.91 14.92 -6.29
CA PRO A 47 16.33 15.14 -6.59
C PRO A 47 17.00 13.97 -7.32
N VAL A 48 16.41 12.77 -7.31
CA VAL A 48 17.03 11.53 -7.82
C VAL A 48 16.21 10.84 -8.92
N LEU A 49 15.20 11.51 -9.50
CA LEU A 49 14.34 10.93 -10.53
C LEU A 49 15.12 10.35 -11.72
N GLU A 50 16.14 11.05 -12.20
CA GLU A 50 16.97 10.57 -13.32
C GLU A 50 17.74 9.29 -12.95
N ASN A 51 18.19 9.16 -11.72
CA ASN A 51 18.86 7.96 -11.21
C ASN A 51 17.87 6.79 -11.09
N ILE A 52 16.61 7.06 -10.72
CA ILE A 52 15.54 6.05 -10.72
C ILE A 52 15.29 5.54 -12.14
N ASP A 53 15.20 6.43 -13.14
CA ASP A 53 14.99 6.04 -14.54
C ASP A 53 16.17 5.25 -15.11
N LYS A 54 17.39 5.55 -14.65
CA LYS A 54 18.60 4.78 -14.96
C LYS A 54 18.72 3.46 -14.19
N GLN A 55 17.75 3.14 -13.34
CA GLN A 55 17.74 1.94 -12.50
C GLN A 55 19.00 1.81 -11.63
N GLU A 56 19.42 2.91 -11.01
CA GLU A 56 20.56 2.87 -10.09
C GLU A 56 20.35 1.80 -9.00
N GLU A 57 21.33 0.89 -8.89
CA GLU A 57 21.23 -0.26 -8.03
C GLU A 57 21.00 0.14 -6.56
N GLY A 58 19.99 -0.46 -5.95
CA GLY A 58 19.63 -0.23 -4.55
C GLY A 58 18.91 1.10 -4.28
N LEU A 59 18.76 2.00 -5.25
CA LEU A 59 18.18 3.33 -5.01
C LEU A 59 16.72 3.24 -4.55
N MET A 60 15.88 2.48 -5.26
CA MET A 60 14.48 2.32 -4.91
C MET A 60 14.32 1.69 -3.51
N GLN A 61 15.15 0.72 -3.17
CA GLN A 61 15.15 0.09 -1.85
C GLN A 61 15.46 1.10 -0.75
N ARG A 62 16.48 1.95 -0.95
CA ARG A 62 16.83 3.02 0.00
C ARG A 62 15.71 4.06 0.16
N LEU A 63 15.00 4.41 -0.92
CA LEU A 63 13.86 5.31 -0.84
C LEU A 63 12.69 4.69 -0.05
N ILE A 64 12.44 3.39 -0.25
CA ILE A 64 11.44 2.66 0.56
C ILE A 64 11.86 2.60 2.03
N ASP A 65 13.15 2.34 2.32
CA ASP A 65 13.66 2.33 3.70
C ASP A 65 13.39 3.69 4.40
N LYS A 66 13.72 4.80 3.73
CA LYS A 66 13.44 6.15 4.23
C LYS A 66 11.94 6.42 4.43
N ALA A 67 11.09 5.93 3.53
CA ALA A 67 9.65 6.05 3.69
C ALA A 67 9.14 5.23 4.90
N GLY A 68 9.73 4.06 5.16
CA GLY A 68 9.48 3.23 6.33
C GLY A 68 9.88 3.91 7.64
N GLU A 69 11.04 4.57 7.66
CA GLU A 69 11.51 5.37 8.82
C GLU A 69 10.54 6.50 9.19
N GLN A 70 9.81 7.04 8.21
CA GLN A 70 8.78 8.07 8.41
C GLN A 70 7.37 7.49 8.67
N GLY A 71 7.23 6.16 8.72
CA GLY A 71 5.94 5.49 8.95
C GLY A 71 4.99 5.47 7.75
N LEU A 72 5.44 5.92 6.57
CA LEU A 72 4.60 6.04 5.37
C LEU A 72 4.15 4.68 4.80
N LEU A 73 4.85 3.59 5.16
CA LEU A 73 4.55 2.23 4.70
C LEU A 73 3.48 1.52 5.56
N SER A 74 3.19 2.03 6.75
CA SER A 74 2.45 1.30 7.78
C SER A 74 1.25 2.05 8.35
N THR A 75 0.85 3.15 7.70
CA THR A 75 -0.23 4.05 8.09
C THR A 75 -1.50 3.32 8.53
N SER A 76 -2.05 2.43 7.69
CA SER A 76 -3.27 1.65 8.01
C SER A 76 -3.00 0.26 8.61
N LEU A 77 -1.74 -0.13 8.79
CA LEU A 77 -1.42 -1.43 9.38
C LEU A 77 -1.78 -1.43 10.87
N PRO A 78 -2.30 -2.55 11.44
CA PRO A 78 -2.62 -2.62 12.85
C PRO A 78 -1.40 -2.41 13.75
N GLU A 79 -1.60 -1.71 14.87
CA GLU A 79 -0.56 -1.48 15.88
C GLU A 79 0.02 -2.79 16.44
N SER A 80 -0.80 -3.86 16.53
CA SER A 80 -0.37 -5.19 16.97
C SER A 80 0.71 -5.84 16.09
N TYR A 81 0.94 -5.30 14.89
CA TYR A 81 2.00 -5.70 13.97
C TYR A 81 2.98 -4.57 13.67
N GLY A 82 3.02 -3.52 14.50
CA GLY A 82 3.96 -2.39 14.38
C GLY A 82 3.52 -1.30 13.39
N GLY A 83 2.25 -1.27 12.99
CA GLY A 83 1.69 -0.18 12.19
C GLY A 83 1.18 1.00 13.01
N LEU A 84 0.69 2.03 12.32
CA LEU A 84 0.19 3.26 12.94
C LEU A 84 -1.32 3.25 13.25
N GLY A 85 -2.04 2.21 12.82
CA GLY A 85 -3.47 2.03 13.12
C GLY A 85 -4.38 3.16 12.63
N LYS A 86 -3.94 3.96 11.66
CA LYS A 86 -4.71 5.11 11.15
C LYS A 86 -5.87 4.66 10.27
N ASP A 87 -6.85 5.55 10.17
CA ASP A 87 -8.05 5.32 9.39
C ASP A 87 -7.77 5.26 7.87
N PHE A 88 -8.76 4.78 7.13
CA PHE A 88 -8.68 4.65 5.67
C PHE A 88 -8.50 6.00 4.97
N ILE A 89 -9.03 7.09 5.54
CA ILE A 89 -8.89 8.44 4.96
C ILE A 89 -7.41 8.86 5.01
N THR A 90 -6.79 8.75 6.18
CA THR A 90 -5.37 9.08 6.38
C THR A 90 -4.47 8.22 5.50
N ALA A 91 -4.77 6.91 5.39
CA ALA A 91 -4.03 6.04 4.48
C ALA A 91 -4.24 6.40 2.99
N THR A 92 -5.43 6.86 2.61
CA THR A 92 -5.71 7.36 1.26
C THR A 92 -4.92 8.63 0.98
N ILE A 93 -4.87 9.56 1.94
CA ILE A 93 -4.08 10.80 1.85
C ILE A 93 -2.60 10.51 1.66
N VAL A 94 -2.03 9.53 2.37
CA VAL A 94 -0.63 9.12 2.15
C VAL A 94 -0.41 8.65 0.72
N ASN A 95 -1.31 7.82 0.17
CA ASN A 95 -1.21 7.36 -1.22
C ASN A 95 -1.36 8.51 -2.22
N GLU A 96 -2.27 9.45 -1.96
CA GLU A 96 -2.49 10.63 -2.80
C GLU A 96 -1.27 11.55 -2.79
N GLY A 97 -0.77 11.92 -1.60
CA GLY A 97 0.39 12.81 -1.44
C GLY A 97 1.67 12.22 -2.03
N LEU A 98 1.87 10.90 -1.93
CA LEU A 98 2.99 10.21 -2.58
C LEU A 98 2.75 9.94 -4.08
N GLY A 99 1.52 10.10 -4.56
CA GLY A 99 1.11 9.80 -5.94
C GLY A 99 1.90 10.57 -7.00
N ALA A 100 2.35 11.78 -6.67
CA ALA A 100 3.20 12.60 -7.54
C ALA A 100 4.67 12.12 -7.63
N GLY A 101 5.04 11.03 -6.95
CA GLY A 101 6.39 10.47 -6.92
C GLY A 101 6.82 9.66 -8.16
N HIS A 102 6.15 9.81 -9.31
CA HIS A 102 6.47 9.06 -10.54
C HIS A 102 6.53 7.52 -10.32
N SER A 103 7.60 6.84 -10.73
CA SER A 103 7.74 5.38 -10.57
C SER A 103 7.89 4.95 -9.10
N PHE A 104 8.32 5.85 -8.20
CA PHE A 104 8.36 5.57 -6.76
C PHE A 104 6.96 5.39 -6.18
N SER A 105 5.95 6.14 -6.66
CA SER A 105 4.57 6.00 -6.17
C SER A 105 4.01 4.61 -6.47
N VAL A 106 4.34 4.04 -7.64
CA VAL A 106 3.98 2.67 -8.01
C VAL A 106 4.68 1.65 -7.11
N ALA A 107 5.97 1.85 -6.78
CA ALA A 107 6.70 0.96 -5.89
C ALA A 107 6.09 0.94 -4.47
N ILE A 108 5.76 2.11 -3.91
CA ILE A 108 5.07 2.24 -2.62
C ILE A 108 3.70 1.59 -2.68
N ALA A 109 2.86 1.91 -3.66
CA ALA A 109 1.50 1.38 -3.76
C ALA A 109 1.48 -0.14 -3.95
N ALA A 110 2.42 -0.69 -4.73
CA ALA A 110 2.58 -2.12 -4.88
C ALA A 110 3.00 -2.77 -3.56
N HIS A 111 3.94 -2.15 -2.84
CA HIS A 111 4.42 -2.63 -1.55
C HIS A 111 3.32 -2.62 -0.47
N THR A 112 2.69 -1.48 -0.21
CA THR A 112 1.70 -1.30 0.87
C THR A 112 0.35 -1.96 0.55
N GLY A 113 -0.01 -2.00 -0.74
CA GLY A 113 -1.21 -2.65 -1.24
C GLY A 113 -1.00 -4.14 -1.49
N ILE A 114 -0.88 -4.52 -2.77
CA ILE A 114 -0.90 -5.92 -3.22
C ILE A 114 0.26 -6.78 -2.67
N GLY A 115 1.37 -6.17 -2.25
CA GLY A 115 2.51 -6.86 -1.65
C GLY A 115 2.34 -7.21 -0.17
N THR A 116 1.55 -6.41 0.58
CA THR A 116 1.41 -6.56 2.05
C THR A 116 0.03 -7.05 2.46
N LEU A 117 -1.03 -6.52 1.84
CA LEU A 117 -2.41 -6.82 2.22
C LEU A 117 -2.81 -8.30 2.12
N PRO A 118 -2.33 -9.11 1.16
CA PRO A 118 -2.68 -10.53 1.13
C PRO A 118 -2.25 -11.27 2.41
N ILE A 119 -1.07 -10.96 2.95
CA ILE A 119 -0.60 -11.55 4.22
C ILE A 119 -1.44 -11.00 5.38
N LEU A 120 -1.73 -9.70 5.39
CA LEU A 120 -2.51 -9.08 6.46
C LEU A 120 -3.92 -9.65 6.56
N TYR A 121 -4.59 -9.83 5.41
CA TYR A 121 -5.97 -10.26 5.35
C TYR A 121 -6.14 -11.78 5.45
N PHE A 122 -5.23 -12.56 4.86
CA PHE A 122 -5.42 -14.01 4.70
C PHE A 122 -4.32 -14.87 5.32
N GLY A 123 -3.26 -14.26 5.83
CA GLY A 123 -2.20 -14.99 6.53
C GLY A 123 -2.67 -15.59 7.85
N THR A 124 -1.99 -16.63 8.32
CA THR A 124 -2.14 -17.09 9.71
C THR A 124 -1.52 -16.08 10.67
N GLU A 125 -1.85 -16.14 11.96
CA GLU A 125 -1.26 -15.23 12.94
C GLU A 125 0.27 -15.35 13.01
N GLU A 126 0.82 -16.56 12.87
CA GLU A 126 2.27 -16.77 12.80
C GLU A 126 2.89 -16.11 11.55
N GLN A 127 2.20 -16.15 10.40
CA GLN A 127 2.65 -15.48 9.19
C GLN A 127 2.59 -13.96 9.35
N LYS A 128 1.51 -13.42 9.90
CA LYS A 128 1.36 -11.98 10.12
C LYS A 128 2.45 -11.44 11.06
N GLN A 129 2.64 -12.08 12.21
CA GLN A 129 3.67 -11.71 13.18
C GLN A 129 5.09 -11.79 12.61
N LYS A 130 5.35 -12.74 11.71
CA LYS A 130 6.65 -12.89 11.07
C LYS A 130 6.93 -11.83 9.99
N TYR A 131 5.93 -11.50 9.16
CA TYR A 131 6.15 -10.72 7.93
C TYR A 131 5.66 -9.28 8.02
N ILE A 132 4.50 -9.02 8.62
CA ILE A 132 3.90 -7.67 8.61
C ILE A 132 4.80 -6.64 9.30
N PRO A 133 5.43 -6.90 10.47
CA PRO A 133 6.33 -5.92 11.08
C PRO A 133 7.52 -5.54 10.18
N LYS A 134 8.03 -6.48 9.38
CA LYS A 134 9.16 -6.24 8.46
C LYS A 134 8.74 -5.51 7.19
N LEU A 135 7.51 -5.72 6.75
CA LEU A 135 6.92 -4.97 5.63
C LEU A 135 6.59 -3.55 6.09
N ALA A 136 6.04 -3.39 7.30
CA ALA A 136 5.69 -2.11 7.90
C ALA A 136 6.88 -1.15 8.02
N THR A 137 8.10 -1.67 8.27
CA THR A 137 9.32 -0.86 8.38
C THR A 137 10.08 -0.72 7.06
N GLY A 138 9.68 -1.44 6.01
CA GLY A 138 10.45 -1.53 4.77
C GLY A 138 11.67 -2.45 4.82
N GLU A 139 11.97 -3.12 5.96
CA GLU A 139 13.03 -4.15 6.02
C GLU A 139 12.86 -5.17 4.89
N PHE A 140 11.61 -5.61 4.68
CA PHE A 140 11.21 -6.42 3.53
C PHE A 140 10.42 -5.57 2.53
N LYS A 141 10.58 -5.88 1.24
CA LYS A 141 9.83 -5.23 0.15
C LYS A 141 8.82 -6.24 -0.42
N GLY A 142 7.54 -6.00 -0.18
CA GLY A 142 6.45 -6.77 -0.76
C GLY A 142 6.33 -6.59 -2.28
N SER A 143 5.96 -7.67 -2.97
CA SER A 143 5.64 -7.71 -4.39
C SER A 143 4.52 -8.71 -4.63
N TYR A 144 3.80 -8.58 -5.75
CA TYR A 144 2.67 -9.45 -6.06
C TYR A 144 2.85 -10.13 -7.42
N GLY A 145 2.99 -11.46 -7.39
CA GLY A 145 3.10 -12.29 -8.59
C GLY A 145 1.77 -12.94 -8.92
N LEU A 146 1.02 -12.36 -9.86
CA LEU A 146 -0.25 -12.91 -10.36
C LEU A 146 -0.25 -13.04 -11.88
N THR A 147 0.11 -11.97 -12.58
CA THR A 147 0.10 -11.92 -14.05
C THR A 147 1.19 -12.81 -14.65
N GLU A 148 0.84 -13.54 -15.70
CA GLU A 148 1.75 -14.35 -16.52
C GLU A 148 1.69 -13.90 -17.99
N PRO A 149 2.63 -14.29 -18.87
CA PRO A 149 2.64 -13.86 -20.27
C PRO A 149 1.33 -14.07 -21.03
N ASN A 150 0.51 -15.07 -20.64
CA ASN A 150 -0.77 -15.40 -21.27
C ASN A 150 -1.99 -15.18 -20.35
N SER A 151 -1.82 -14.58 -19.17
CA SER A 151 -2.87 -14.46 -18.14
C SER A 151 -2.86 -13.08 -17.48
N GLY A 152 -3.57 -12.13 -18.10
CA GLY A 152 -3.77 -10.76 -17.60
C GLY A 152 -5.16 -10.55 -17.02
N SER A 153 -6.11 -10.11 -17.85
CA SER A 153 -7.53 -9.92 -17.44
C SER A 153 -8.19 -11.23 -16.98
N ASP A 154 -7.79 -12.37 -17.57
CA ASP A 154 -8.14 -13.71 -17.06
C ASP A 154 -7.06 -14.22 -16.10
N ALA A 155 -6.96 -13.57 -14.94
CA ALA A 155 -5.89 -13.84 -13.96
C ALA A 155 -5.94 -15.26 -13.36
N LEU A 156 -7.11 -15.93 -13.40
CA LEU A 156 -7.27 -17.29 -12.87
C LEU A 156 -6.75 -18.37 -13.82
N SER A 157 -6.36 -18.01 -15.04
CA SER A 157 -5.82 -18.93 -16.05
C SER A 157 -4.33 -19.24 -15.90
N ALA A 158 -3.70 -18.78 -14.80
CA ALA A 158 -2.29 -18.98 -14.49
C ALA A 158 -1.83 -20.44 -14.68
N LYS A 159 -0.61 -20.60 -15.21
CA LYS A 159 -0.01 -21.90 -15.55
C LYS A 159 1.09 -22.31 -14.58
N THR A 160 1.53 -21.43 -13.68
CA THR A 160 2.46 -21.78 -12.61
C THR A 160 1.87 -22.91 -11.76
N THR A 161 2.62 -24.00 -11.61
CA THR A 161 2.22 -25.16 -10.82
C THR A 161 3.00 -25.24 -9.52
N ALA A 162 2.39 -25.77 -8.46
CA ALA A 162 3.07 -26.15 -7.23
C ALA A 162 2.71 -27.59 -6.85
N THR A 163 3.69 -28.48 -6.82
CA THR A 163 3.50 -29.90 -6.47
C THR A 163 4.15 -30.21 -5.13
N LEU A 164 3.38 -30.80 -4.20
CA LEU A 164 3.91 -31.24 -2.90
C LEU A 164 4.82 -32.46 -3.10
N ARG A 165 6.06 -32.36 -2.64
CA ARG A 165 7.06 -33.42 -2.64
C ARG A 165 6.97 -34.25 -1.35
N ALA A 166 7.56 -35.44 -1.38
CA ALA A 166 7.59 -36.37 -0.25
C ALA A 166 8.32 -35.82 1.00
N ASP A 167 9.22 -34.83 0.84
CA ASP A 167 9.92 -34.16 1.93
C ASP A 167 9.12 -33.00 2.55
N GLY A 168 7.86 -32.82 2.16
CA GLY A 168 6.97 -31.78 2.66
C GLY A 168 7.20 -30.40 2.02
N LYS A 169 8.07 -30.28 1.00
CA LYS A 169 8.31 -29.03 0.26
C LYS A 169 7.53 -29.01 -1.06
N TYR A 170 7.35 -27.82 -1.64
CA TYR A 170 6.74 -27.67 -2.96
C TYR A 170 7.82 -27.50 -4.05
N SER A 171 7.55 -28.03 -5.24
CA SER A 171 8.27 -27.73 -6.49
C SER A 171 7.36 -27.03 -7.48
#